data_AF-A0A1S2QQF8-F1
#
_entry.id   AF-A0A1S2QQF8-F1
#
_cell.length_a   1.000
_cell.length_b   1.000
_cell.length_c   1.000
_cell.angle_alpha   90.00
_cell.angle_beta   90.00
_cell.angle_gamma   90.00
#
_symmetry.space_group_name_H-M   'P 1'
#
loop_
_entity.id
_entity.type
_entity.pdbx_description
1 polymer ?
#
loop_
_entity_poly.entity_id
_entity_poly.type
_entity_poly.pdbx_seq_one_letter_code
_entity_poly.pdbx_strand_id
1 'polypeptide(L)' 'MGRLVKIIEAKKHRIINILIAENAYQPSDRIYLSNLPLKNLEEILKYRPVKSVSDNENNS' A
#
# COMPACT_ATOMS: atom_id res chain seq x y z
N MET A 1 -7.67 -17.25 13.49
CA MET A 1 -6.65 -16.21 13.34
C MET A 1 -6.90 -15.08 14.34
N GLY A 2 -5.89 -14.68 15.12
CA GLY A 2 -6.02 -13.68 16.18
C GLY A 2 -6.20 -12.24 15.67
N ARG A 3 -6.71 -11.34 16.53
CA ARG A 3 -7.01 -9.92 16.21
C ARG A 3 -5.80 -9.18 15.62
N LEU A 4 -4.59 -9.47 16.12
CA LEU A 4 -3.37 -8.84 15.65
C LEU A 4 -3.06 -9.20 14.18
N VAL A 5 -3.25 -10.45 13.80
CA VAL A 5 -3.02 -10.92 12.42
C VAL A 5 -3.93 -10.18 11.46
N LYS A 6 -5.22 -10.03 11.80
CA LYS A 6 -6.20 -9.28 10.99
C LYS A 6 -5.81 -7.82 10.80
N ILE A 7 -5.27 -7.18 11.85
CA ILE A 7 -4.80 -5.79 11.76
C ILE A 7 -3.59 -5.68 10.83
N ILE A 8 -2.65 -6.62 10.93
CA ILE A 8 -1.47 -6.67 10.07
C ILE A 8 -1.89 -6.87 8.61
N GLU A 9 -2.77 -7.83 8.32
CA GLU A 9 -3.27 -8.09 6.97
C GLU A 9 -4.02 -6.89 6.39
N ALA A 10 -4.89 -6.24 7.18
CA ALA A 10 -5.59 -5.03 6.76
C ALA A 10 -4.62 -3.90 6.40
N LYS A 11 -3.56 -3.71 7.20
CA LYS A 11 -2.50 -2.74 6.88
C LYS A 11 -1.75 -3.10 5.60
N LYS A 12 -1.36 -4.36 5.43
CA LYS A 12 -0.70 -4.83 4.19
C LYS A 12 -1.57 -4.53 2.98
N HIS A 13 -2.84 -4.91 3.00
CA HIS A 13 -3.79 -4.66 1.92
C HIS A 13 -3.93 -3.17 1.60
N ARG A 14 -4.00 -2.31 2.62
CA ARG A 14 -4.06 -0.86 2.42
C ARG A 14 -2.84 -0.34 1.67
N ILE A 15 -1.63 -0.73 2.08
CA ILE A 15 -0.39 -0.28 1.44
C ILE A 15 -0.31 -0.80 -0.01
N ILE A 16 -0.67 -2.06 -0.24
CA ILE A 16 -0.70 -2.67 -1.57
C ILE A 16 -1.67 -1.94 -2.50
N ASN A 17 -2.87 -1.60 -2.01
CA ASN A 17 -3.82 -0.85 -2.81
C ASN A 17 -3.29 0.55 -3.18
N ILE A 18 -2.60 1.23 -2.26
CA ILE A 18 -1.96 2.53 -2.54
C ILE A 18 -0.87 2.37 -3.61
N LEU A 19 0.00 1.38 -3.46
CA LEU A 19 1.07 1.06 -4.42
C LEU A 19 0.54 0.84 -5.85
N ILE A 20 -0.60 0.15 -5.97
CA ILE A 20 -1.25 -0.14 -7.24
C ILE A 20 -1.97 1.09 -7.79
N ALA A 21 -2.71 1.82 -6.94
CA ALA A 21 -3.43 3.02 -7.35
C ALA A 21 -2.48 4.11 -7.88
N GLU A 22 -1.27 4.19 -7.32
CA GLU A 22 -0.23 5.12 -7.75
C GLU A 22 0.57 4.63 -8.98
N ASN A 23 0.19 3.50 -9.58
CA ASN A 23 0.91 2.84 -10.68
C ASN A 23 2.39 2.53 -10.36
N ALA A 24 2.76 2.42 -9.07
CA ALA A 24 4.10 2.01 -8.67
C ALA A 24 4.29 0.49 -8.82
N TYR A 25 3.20 -0.27 -8.73
CA TYR A 25 3.15 -1.72 -8.91
C TYR A 25 1.91 -2.11 -9.71
N GLN A 26 1.96 -3.25 -10.40
CA GLN A 26 0.80 -3.77 -11.11
C GLN A 26 -0.13 -4.57 -10.18
N PRO A 27 -1.42 -4.71 -10.52
CA PRO A 27 -2.33 -5.59 -9.79
C PRO A 27 -1.85 -7.05 -9.71
N SER A 28 -1.10 -7.51 -10.72
CA SER A 28 -0.48 -8.84 -10.74
C SER A 28 0.59 -9.01 -9.66
N ASP A 29 1.23 -7.92 -9.21
CA ASP A 29 2.25 -7.94 -8.17
C ASP A 29 1.65 -8.08 -6.77
N ARG A 30 0.32 -8.06 -6.61
CA ARG A 30 -0.36 -8.23 -5.32
C ARG A 30 0.13 -9.46 -4.56
N ILE A 31 0.37 -10.58 -5.25
CA ILE A 31 0.80 -11.83 -4.62
C ILE A 31 2.20 -11.64 -4.03
N TYR A 32 3.13 -11.08 -4.80
CA TYR A 32 4.48 -10.77 -4.35
C TYR A 32 4.45 -9.81 -3.14
N LEU A 33 3.70 -8.71 -3.25
CA LEU A 33 3.63 -7.70 -2.20
C LEU A 33 2.97 -8.23 -0.91
N SER A 34 1.96 -9.10 -1.02
CA SER A 34 1.28 -9.69 0.15
C SER A 34 2.20 -10.61 0.94
N ASN A 35 3.14 -11.26 0.27
CA ASN A 35 4.15 -12.12 0.88
C ASN A 35 5.23 -11.33 1.62
N LEU A 36 5.41 -10.03 1.32
CA LEU A 36 6.38 -9.20 2.02
C LEU A 36 5.95 -8.92 3.47
N PRO A 37 6.89 -8.83 4.43
CA PRO A 37 6.61 -8.33 5.77
C PRO A 37 6.01 -6.92 5.73
N LEU A 38 5.17 -6.59 6.72
CA LEU A 38 4.55 -5.27 6.80
C LEU A 38 5.58 -4.14 6.81
N LYS A 39 6.69 -4.32 7.54
CA LYS A 39 7.80 -3.35 7.60
C LYS A 39 8.35 -3.00 6.21
N ASN A 40 8.56 -4.00 5.35
CA ASN A 40 9.07 -3.78 4.00
C ASN A 40 8.07 -2.98 3.15
N LEU A 41 6.77 -3.28 3.28
CA LEU A 41 5.72 -2.50 2.60
C LEU A 41 5.68 -1.04 3.10
N GLU A 42 5.84 -0.83 4.40
CA GLU A 42 5.91 0.51 5.00
C GLU A 42 7.16 1.27 4.54
N GLU A 43 8.31 0.61 4.38
CA GLU A 43 9.52 1.23 3.80
C GLU A 43 9.32 1.60 2.34
N ILE A 44 8.75 0.71 1.51
CA ILE A 44 8.44 1.02 0.11
C ILE A 44 7.47 2.20 0.02
N LEU A 45 6.52 2.33 0.94
CA LEU A 45 5.64 3.49 1.02
C LEU A 45 6.39 4.77 1.44
N LYS A 46 7.28 4.68 2.43
CA LYS A 46 7.99 5.83 3.01
C LYS A 46 9.10 6.40 2.12
N TYR A 47 9.84 5.55 1.42
CA TYR A 47 10.98 5.95 0.58
C TYR A 47 10.58 6.36 -0.83
N ARG A 48 9.28 6.36 -1.15
CA ARG A 48 8.85 6.84 -2.46
C ARG A 48 9.01 8.35 -2.54
N PRO A 49 9.61 8.88 -3.63
CA PRO A 49 9.51 10.29 -3.92
C PRO A 49 8.02 10.58 -4.04
N VAL A 50 7.50 11.41 -3.15
CA VAL A 50 6.14 11.92 -3.21
C VAL A 50 6.00 12.55 -4.59
N LYS A 51 5.44 11.83 -5.55
CA LYS A 51 4.80 12.49 -6.67
C LYS A 51 3.61 13.12 -5.99
N SER A 52 3.73 14.42 -5.70
CA SER A 52 2.68 15.23 -5.08
C SER A 52 1.40 14.96 -5.83
N VAL A 53 0.59 14.01 -5.32
CA VAL A 53 -0.81 13.96 -5.63
C VAL A 53 -1.31 15.18 -4.88
N SER A 54 -1.30 16.31 -5.59
CA SER A 54 -2.02 17.48 -5.18
C SER A 54 -3.37 17.00 -4.68
N ASP A 55 -3.65 17.29 -3.41
CA ASP A 55 -4.99 17.32 -2.87
C ASP A 55 -5.83 18.12 -3.87
N ASN A 56 -6.55 17.42 -4.74
CA ASN A 56 -7.62 17.99 -5.54
C ASN A 56 -8.92 17.38 -5.00
N GLU A 57 -9.18 17.68 -3.72
CA GLU A 57 -10.54 17.84 -3.23
C GLU A 57 -11.18 19.00 -4.01
N ASN A 58 -11.69 18.71 -5.21
CA ASN A 58 -12.61 19.58 -5.91
C ASN A 58 -13.89 18.81 -6.19
N ASN A 59 -14.77 18.85 -5.19
CA ASN A 59 -16.22 19.07 -5.28
C ASN A 59 -16.93 18.64 -6.58
N SER A 60 -17.80 17.62 -6.48
CA SER A 60 -18.99 17.48 -7.32
C SER A 60 -20.07 16.71 -6.56
#